data_AF-A0AAD6T938-F1
#
_entry.id   AF-A0AAD6T938-F1
#
_cell.length_a   1.000
_cell.length_b   1.000
_cell.length_c   1.000
_cell.angle_alpha   90.00
_cell.angle_beta   90.00
_cell.angle_gamma   90.00
#
_symmetry.space_group_name_H-M   'P 1'
#
loop_
_entity.id
_entity.type
_entity.pdbx_description
1 polymer ?
#
loop_
_entity_poly.entity_id
_entity_poly.type
_entity_poly.pdbx_seq_one_letter_code
_entity_poly.pdbx_strand_id
1 'polypeptide(L)'
;MTSSHEALSALGAPISLEEYARLSTGALGGALSFLSEHVVGRHAAASARKALFLYQEAQAKSQLKQPATTRSRADKAVARLASAKTSSGVHSTQLADLQSKVDIASTRAAGLRSNLNEKRILLLLLNVLEAKQNLKMKRIEALTHAIDELRNTTTNTQHRAHVAISPSLPPPPQLPRLSHTCDRLADLHVSTIRLHREAPGKTSAGLKPKRDRPTDRALDAKNRIIVHLFLHSPRFNLTFRQRAKSDQFQLLVNRTAALNLACERRLASISTSTSALRQSVFELQDCVPALKGHVDILRGLILAARATRQDDGEVESFAVRVAQACHLPETSNVRAMLEDVDRVVKRTHRRRTLPAQGRLLAPEAVPTSLIDTHRRTSQEAHTRATVLLTRKTTKAGAGLVLASEVEQLVGEVRRVVGIQ
;
A
#
# COMPACT_ATOMS: atom_id res chain seq x y z
N MET A 1 12.43 -13.52 16.55
CA MET A 1 12.96 -14.90 16.54
C MET A 1 14.32 -15.00 15.86
N THR A 2 14.57 -14.33 14.73
CA THR A 2 15.92 -14.28 14.14
C THR A 2 16.92 -13.50 15.00
N SER A 3 16.48 -12.42 15.66
CA SER A 3 17.33 -11.56 16.50
C SER A 3 18.00 -12.29 17.67
N SER A 4 17.30 -13.23 18.30
CA SER A 4 17.78 -13.99 19.45
C SER A 4 18.77 -15.11 19.05
N HIS A 5 18.58 -15.70 17.86
CA HIS A 5 19.55 -16.64 17.28
C HIS A 5 20.85 -15.93 16.91
N GLU A 6 20.75 -14.77 16.28
CA GLU A 6 21.89 -13.94 15.89
C GLU A 6 22.69 -13.45 17.12
N ALA A 7 22.00 -13.07 18.20
CA ALA A 7 22.63 -12.70 19.47
C ALA A 7 23.39 -13.87 20.12
N LEU A 8 22.85 -15.09 20.10
CA LEU A 8 23.54 -16.29 20.61
C LEU A 8 24.71 -16.71 19.72
N SER A 9 24.57 -16.56 18.40
CA SER A 9 25.66 -16.79 17.45
C SER A 9 26.80 -15.79 17.64
N ALA A 10 26.50 -14.53 17.92
CA ALA A 10 27.50 -13.50 18.23
C ALA A 10 28.27 -13.79 19.54
N LEU A 11 27.66 -14.56 20.44
CA LEU A 11 28.30 -15.07 21.66
C LEU A 11 29.12 -16.35 21.44
N GLY A 12 29.23 -16.81 20.19
CA GLY A 12 30.02 -17.97 19.81
C GLY A 12 29.32 -19.31 20.06
N ALA A 13 27.99 -19.34 20.25
CA ALA A 13 27.25 -20.59 20.33
C ALA A 13 27.04 -21.18 18.92
N PRO A 14 27.60 -22.37 18.59
CA PRO A 14 27.46 -22.97 17.27
C PRO A 14 26.12 -23.71 17.17
N ILE A 15 25.00 -22.97 17.17
CA ILE A 15 23.66 -23.56 17.09
C ILE A 15 23.08 -23.26 15.71
N SER A 16 22.65 -24.29 14.98
CA SER A 16 21.99 -24.11 13.69
C SER A 16 20.62 -23.45 13.84
N LEU A 17 20.14 -22.77 12.79
CA LEU A 17 18.83 -22.09 12.83
C LEU A 17 17.68 -23.07 13.11
N GLU A 18 17.77 -24.30 12.61
CA GLU A 18 16.76 -25.34 12.83
C GLU A 18 16.76 -25.86 14.27
N GLU A 19 17.92 -26.08 14.87
CA GLU A 19 18.04 -26.46 16.29
C GLU A 19 17.53 -25.35 17.19
N TYR A 20 17.82 -24.09 16.85
CA TYR A 20 17.28 -22.95 17.57
C TYR A 20 15.76 -22.87 17.49
N ALA A 21 15.17 -23.10 16.31
CA ALA A 21 13.71 -23.13 16.15
C ALA A 21 13.06 -24.22 17.01
N ARG A 22 13.72 -25.38 17.18
CA ARG A 22 13.26 -26.44 18.09
C ARG A 22 13.37 -26.04 19.56
N LEU A 23 14.55 -25.55 19.98
CA LEU A 23 14.84 -25.18 21.38
C LEU A 23 14.07 -23.94 21.86
N SER A 24 13.67 -23.07 20.93
CA SER A 24 12.91 -21.85 21.24
C SER A 24 11.41 -22.11 21.46
N THR A 25 10.93 -23.34 21.30
CA THR A 25 9.56 -23.71 21.67
C THR A 25 9.48 -24.12 23.15
N GLY A 26 8.56 -23.51 23.92
CA GLY A 26 8.34 -23.84 25.33
C GLY A 26 9.12 -23.00 26.34
N ALA A 27 9.21 -23.48 27.58
CA ALA A 27 9.79 -22.74 28.71
C ALA A 27 11.28 -22.40 28.51
N LEU A 28 12.03 -23.27 27.83
CA LEU A 28 13.43 -23.04 27.49
C LEU A 28 13.59 -21.85 26.53
N GLY A 29 12.67 -21.69 25.58
CA GLY A 29 12.66 -20.54 24.67
C GLY A 29 12.49 -19.21 25.40
N GLY A 30 11.67 -19.19 26.46
CA GLY A 30 11.54 -18.03 27.34
C GLY A 30 12.86 -17.69 28.05
N ALA A 31 13.55 -18.70 28.58
CA ALA A 31 14.86 -18.51 29.24
C ALA A 31 15.95 -18.05 28.26
N LEU A 32 15.98 -18.60 27.04
CA LEU A 32 16.90 -18.19 25.98
C LEU A 32 16.64 -16.75 25.52
N SER A 33 15.37 -16.35 25.37
CA SER A 33 15.00 -14.97 25.06
C SER A 33 15.47 -14.02 26.17
N PHE A 34 15.18 -14.35 27.44
CA PHE A 34 15.60 -13.58 28.60
C PHE A 34 17.12 -13.41 28.68
N LEU A 35 17.88 -14.50 28.46
CA LEU A 35 19.34 -14.47 28.41
C LEU A 35 19.85 -13.61 27.26
N SER A 36 19.27 -13.74 26.05
CA SER A 36 19.70 -12.93 24.90
C SER A 36 19.51 -11.43 25.15
N GLU A 37 18.38 -11.03 25.74
CA GLU A 37 18.12 -9.62 26.11
C GLU A 37 19.12 -9.13 27.17
N HIS A 38 19.41 -9.94 28.19
CA HIS A 38 20.34 -9.56 29.26
C HIS A 38 21.79 -9.47 28.79
N VAL A 39 22.21 -10.36 27.90
CA VAL A 39 23.57 -10.35 27.37
C VAL A 39 23.77 -9.18 26.42
N VAL A 40 22.78 -8.85 25.59
CA VAL A 40 22.79 -7.61 24.78
C VAL A 40 22.93 -6.38 25.69
N GLY A 41 22.16 -6.31 26.78
CA GLY A 41 22.28 -5.23 27.77
C GLY A 41 23.67 -5.12 28.41
N ARG A 42 24.31 -6.25 28.74
CA ARG A 42 25.68 -6.28 29.29
C ARG A 42 26.72 -5.83 28.26
N HIS A 43 26.58 -6.26 27.01
CA HIS A 43 27.49 -5.85 25.93
C HIS A 43 27.37 -4.35 25.64
N ALA A 44 26.14 -3.82 25.55
CA ALA A 44 25.88 -2.39 25.40
C ALA A 44 26.48 -1.60 26.57
N ALA A 45 26.30 -2.07 27.81
CA ALA A 45 26.92 -1.45 28.99
C ALA A 45 28.46 -1.49 28.96
N ALA A 46 29.06 -2.60 28.53
CA ALA A 46 30.51 -2.72 28.36
C ALA A 46 31.04 -1.77 27.27
N SER A 47 30.32 -1.66 26.15
CA SER A 47 30.64 -0.72 25.07
C SER A 47 30.56 0.73 25.55
N ALA A 48 29.50 1.10 26.28
CA ALA A 48 29.36 2.43 26.87
C ALA A 48 30.48 2.75 27.87
N ARG A 49 30.88 1.79 28.72
CA ARG A 49 32.03 1.94 29.61
C ARG A 49 33.33 2.12 28.85
N LYS A 50 33.54 1.37 27.77
CA LYS A 50 34.71 1.52 26.89
C LYS A 50 34.75 2.91 26.24
N ALA A 51 33.60 3.43 25.78
CA ALA A 51 33.51 4.77 25.22
C ALA A 51 33.82 5.86 26.27
N LEU A 52 33.30 5.72 27.49
CA LEU A 52 33.63 6.60 28.61
C LEU A 52 35.12 6.56 28.95
N PHE A 53 35.71 5.37 28.99
CA PHE A 53 37.14 5.20 29.24
C PHE A 53 37.98 5.89 28.16
N LEU A 54 37.66 5.67 26.88
CA LEU A 54 38.34 6.33 25.76
C LEU A 54 38.19 7.86 25.81
N TYR A 55 37.02 8.35 26.21
CA TYR A 55 36.79 9.78 26.40
C TYR A 55 37.64 10.35 27.54
N GLN A 56 37.71 9.65 28.68
CA GLN A 56 38.55 10.04 29.81
C GLN A 56 40.04 9.99 29.44
N GLU A 57 40.47 8.96 28.72
CA GLU A 57 41.83 8.81 28.24
C GLU A 57 42.20 9.92 27.24
N ALA A 58 41.28 10.28 26.33
CA ALA A 58 41.46 11.40 25.42
C ALA A 58 41.56 12.74 26.18
N GLN A 59 40.76 12.95 27.23
CA GLN A 59 40.90 14.11 28.10
C GLN A 59 42.24 14.13 28.85
N ALA A 60 42.69 13.00 29.38
CA ALA A 60 43.97 12.89 30.08
C ALA A 60 45.14 13.19 29.12
N LYS A 61 45.11 12.65 27.91
CA LYS A 61 46.10 12.92 26.86
C LYS A 61 46.07 14.38 26.39
N SER A 62 44.90 15.02 26.32
CA SER A 62 44.79 16.44 25.93
C SER A 62 45.29 17.40 27.02
N GLN A 63 45.34 16.98 28.28
CA GLN A 63 45.85 17.81 29.38
C GLN A 63 47.38 17.80 29.48
N LEU A 64 48.07 16.83 28.86
CA LEU A 64 49.51 16.61 29.09
C LEU A 64 50.46 17.50 28.26
N LYS A 65 49.99 18.34 27.32
CA LYS A 65 50.89 19.07 26.40
C LYS A 65 50.47 20.49 26.02
N GLN A 66 49.66 21.18 26.82
CA GLN A 66 49.55 22.63 26.65
C GLN A 66 50.33 23.33 27.76
N PRO A 67 51.48 23.98 27.46
CA PRO A 67 52.11 24.88 28.41
C PRO A 67 51.05 25.87 28.87
N ALA A 68 51.11 26.24 30.16
CA ALA A 68 50.16 27.10 30.86
C ALA A 68 49.97 28.46 30.17
N THR A 69 49.29 28.45 29.04
CA THR A 69 48.80 29.63 28.36
C THR A 69 47.50 29.99 29.06
N THR A 70 47.48 31.23 29.50
CA THR A 70 46.59 31.92 30.45
C THR A 70 45.13 32.03 30.01
N ARG A 71 44.58 31.04 29.29
CA ARG A 71 43.13 30.99 29.07
C ARG A 71 42.44 30.58 30.36
N SER A 72 41.65 31.52 30.90
CA SER A 72 40.84 31.32 32.09
C SER A 72 39.95 30.09 31.92
N ARG A 73 39.65 29.38 33.01
CA ARG A 73 38.67 28.27 33.00
C ARG A 73 37.34 28.73 32.39
N ALA A 74 36.99 30.01 32.55
CA ALA A 74 35.85 30.65 31.93
C ALA A 74 35.91 30.58 30.39
N ASP A 75 37.03 30.97 29.77
CA ASP A 75 37.20 30.94 28.30
C ASP A 75 37.05 29.52 27.74
N LYS A 76 37.58 28.52 28.46
CA LYS A 76 37.43 27.11 28.08
C LYS A 76 35.98 26.65 28.19
N ALA A 77 35.25 27.09 29.21
CA ALA A 77 33.82 26.79 29.35
C ALA A 77 32.99 27.46 28.25
N VAL A 78 33.27 28.73 27.91
CA VAL A 78 32.62 29.46 26.82
C VAL A 78 32.87 28.78 25.47
N ALA A 79 34.12 28.38 25.19
CA ALA A 79 34.46 27.65 23.97
C ALA A 79 33.74 26.29 23.86
N ARG A 80 33.65 25.55 24.98
CA ARG A 80 32.88 24.29 25.04
C ARG A 80 31.40 24.50 24.83
N LEU A 81 30.82 25.54 25.42
CA LEU A 81 29.41 25.89 25.24
C LEU A 81 29.12 26.32 23.81
N ALA A 82 30.02 27.10 23.19
CA ALA A 82 29.91 27.47 21.78
C ALA A 82 29.96 26.22 20.87
N SER A 83 30.91 25.31 21.11
CA SER A 83 31.01 24.02 20.39
C SER A 83 29.79 23.10 20.61
N ALA A 84 29.24 23.07 21.82
CA ALA A 84 28.02 22.33 22.12
C ALA A 84 26.79 22.94 21.41
N LYS A 85 26.71 24.28 21.31
CA LYS A 85 25.65 24.96 20.55
C LYS A 85 25.75 24.67 19.06
N THR A 86 26.95 24.71 18.47
CA THR A 86 27.13 24.42 17.04
C THR A 86 26.80 22.97 16.73
N SER A 87 27.30 22.01 17.53
CA SER A 87 26.94 20.59 17.37
C SER A 87 25.45 20.32 17.58
N SER A 88 24.81 20.93 18.58
CA SER A 88 23.35 20.82 18.76
C SER A 88 22.59 21.39 17.56
N GLY A 89 23.08 22.47 16.94
CA GLY A 89 22.51 23.01 15.71
C GLY A 89 22.61 22.03 14.55
N VAL A 90 23.78 21.42 14.34
CA VAL A 90 24.01 20.39 13.32
C VAL A 90 23.10 19.16 13.54
N HIS A 91 22.95 18.70 14.78
CA HIS A 91 22.06 17.58 15.06
C HIS A 91 20.58 17.94 14.84
N SER A 92 20.18 19.18 15.14
CA SER A 92 18.82 19.65 14.86
C SER A 92 18.52 19.70 13.37
N THR A 93 19.48 20.12 12.53
CA THR A 93 19.30 20.15 11.08
C THR A 93 19.29 18.73 10.50
N GLN A 94 20.15 17.84 10.99
CA GLN A 94 20.14 16.42 10.62
C GLN A 94 18.80 15.74 10.97
N LEU A 95 18.25 16.03 12.15
CA LEU A 95 16.96 15.46 12.58
C LEU A 95 15.81 15.97 11.70
N ALA A 96 15.81 17.25 11.35
CA ALA A 96 14.82 17.82 10.42
C ALA A 96 14.92 17.20 9.01
N ASP A 97 16.14 16.98 8.50
CA ASP A 97 16.37 16.31 7.21
C ASP A 97 15.88 14.85 7.24
N LEU A 98 16.17 14.12 8.32
CA LEU A 98 15.66 12.76 8.50
C LEU A 98 14.12 12.70 8.58
N GLN A 99 13.49 13.65 9.29
CA GLN A 99 12.03 13.75 9.33
C GLN A 99 11.43 13.99 7.94
N SER A 100 11.99 14.94 7.18
CA SER A 100 11.59 15.19 5.79
C SER A 100 11.72 13.93 4.91
N LYS A 101 12.82 13.19 5.04
CA LYS A 101 13.02 11.91 4.33
C LYS A 101 11.98 10.85 4.71
N VAL A 102 11.60 10.77 5.98
CA VAL A 102 10.53 9.86 6.44
C VAL A 102 9.18 10.24 5.85
N ASP A 103 8.86 11.53 5.78
CA ASP A 103 7.60 12.02 5.19
C ASP A 103 7.53 11.76 3.67
N ILE A 104 8.63 11.95 2.95
CA ILE A 104 8.73 11.59 1.53
C ILE A 104 8.58 10.07 1.34
N ALA A 105 9.20 9.27 2.20
CA ALA A 105 9.07 7.82 2.15
C ALA A 105 7.64 7.34 2.46
N SER A 106 6.96 7.97 3.42
CA SER A 106 5.59 7.62 3.84
C SER A 106 4.55 7.93 2.76
N THR A 107 4.64 9.13 2.16
CA THR A 107 3.79 9.54 1.02
C THR A 107 3.99 8.62 -0.19
N ARG A 108 5.24 8.27 -0.49
CA ARG A 108 5.57 7.29 -1.56
C ARG A 108 5.01 5.90 -1.25
N ALA A 109 5.10 5.44 0.00
CA ALA A 109 4.54 4.15 0.42
C ALA A 109 3.00 4.13 0.28
N ALA A 110 2.32 5.23 0.63
CA ALA A 110 0.88 5.38 0.43
C ALA A 110 0.51 5.29 -1.07
N GLY A 111 1.25 5.99 -1.94
CA GLY A 111 1.05 5.91 -3.39
C GLY A 111 1.22 4.49 -3.95
N LEU A 112 2.24 3.74 -3.47
CA LEU A 112 2.45 2.35 -3.88
C LEU A 112 1.31 1.43 -3.42
N ARG A 113 0.78 1.63 -2.20
CA ARG A 113 -0.37 0.86 -1.69
C ARG A 113 -1.61 1.09 -2.53
N SER A 114 -1.88 2.33 -2.92
CA SER A 114 -2.99 2.67 -3.83
C SER A 114 -2.85 1.95 -5.18
N ASN A 115 -1.67 2.02 -5.80
CA ASN A 115 -1.39 1.35 -7.08
C ASN A 115 -1.52 -0.17 -6.99
N LEU A 116 -1.10 -0.77 -5.88
CA LEU A 116 -1.23 -2.21 -5.65
C LEU A 116 -2.72 -2.59 -5.55
N ASN A 117 -3.52 -1.79 -4.85
CA ASN A 117 -4.96 -2.01 -4.74
C ASN A 117 -5.66 -1.91 -6.10
N GLU A 118 -5.32 -0.89 -6.91
CA GLU A 118 -5.83 -0.76 -8.27
C GLU A 118 -5.50 -1.99 -9.13
N LYS A 119 -4.24 -2.47 -9.07
CA LYS A 119 -3.84 -3.69 -9.78
C LYS A 119 -4.60 -4.94 -9.29
N ARG A 120 -4.87 -5.07 -7.99
CA ARG A 120 -5.68 -6.18 -7.44
C ARG A 120 -7.11 -6.15 -7.99
N ILE A 121 -7.72 -4.98 -8.07
CA ILE A 121 -9.05 -4.80 -8.65
C ILE A 121 -9.04 -5.19 -10.14
N LEU A 122 -8.02 -4.76 -10.90
CA LEU A 122 -7.87 -5.12 -12.31
C LEU A 122 -7.69 -6.64 -12.51
N LEU A 123 -6.88 -7.31 -11.68
CA LEU A 123 -6.70 -8.76 -11.73
C LEU A 123 -8.00 -9.50 -11.42
N LEU A 124 -8.76 -9.04 -10.42
CA LEU A 124 -10.06 -9.63 -10.09
C LEU A 124 -11.05 -9.48 -11.26
N LEU A 125 -11.06 -8.32 -11.93
CA LEU A 125 -11.87 -8.11 -13.13
C LEU A 125 -11.45 -9.02 -14.29
N LEU A 126 -10.14 -9.20 -14.51
CA LEU A 126 -9.59 -10.08 -15.53
C LEU A 126 -10.04 -11.54 -15.28
N ASN A 127 -9.93 -12.02 -14.05
CA ASN A 127 -10.35 -13.38 -13.66
C ASN A 127 -11.85 -13.59 -13.89
N VAL A 128 -12.68 -12.59 -13.59
CA VAL A 128 -14.14 -12.64 -13.87
C VAL A 128 -14.41 -12.69 -15.38
N LEU A 129 -13.66 -11.94 -16.19
CA LEU A 129 -13.79 -11.96 -17.65
C LEU A 129 -13.34 -13.30 -18.25
N GLU A 130 -12.24 -13.86 -17.76
CA GLU A 130 -11.75 -15.19 -18.14
C GLU A 130 -12.79 -16.27 -17.80
N ALA A 131 -13.32 -16.28 -16.58
CA ALA A 131 -14.38 -17.21 -16.18
C ALA A 131 -15.62 -17.09 -17.09
N LYS A 132 -16.02 -15.87 -17.46
CA LYS A 132 -17.11 -15.64 -18.43
C LYS A 132 -16.77 -16.16 -19.82
N GLN A 133 -15.53 -16.03 -20.27
CA GLN A 133 -15.09 -16.53 -21.57
C GLN A 133 -15.08 -18.06 -21.60
N ASN A 134 -14.57 -18.69 -20.55
CA ASN A 134 -14.58 -20.15 -20.41
C ASN A 134 -16.02 -20.69 -20.41
N LEU A 135 -16.95 -20.00 -19.75
CA LEU A 135 -18.37 -20.36 -19.77
C LEU A 135 -18.99 -20.21 -21.18
N LYS A 136 -18.58 -19.19 -21.95
CA LYS A 136 -18.99 -19.07 -23.37
C LYS A 136 -18.42 -20.20 -24.23
N MET A 137 -17.16 -20.58 -24.04
CA MET A 137 -16.54 -21.69 -24.77
C MET A 137 -17.27 -23.01 -24.49
N LYS A 138 -17.56 -23.31 -23.22
CA LYS A 138 -18.36 -24.49 -22.84
C LYS A 138 -19.75 -24.51 -23.49
N ARG A 139 -20.40 -23.35 -23.62
CA ARG A 139 -21.69 -23.24 -24.32
C ARG A 139 -21.56 -23.50 -25.81
N ILE A 140 -20.49 -23.02 -26.44
CA ILE A 140 -20.21 -23.27 -27.86
C ILE A 140 -19.95 -24.77 -28.08
N GLU A 141 -19.16 -25.40 -27.22
CA GLU A 141 -18.88 -26.84 -27.26
C GLU A 141 -20.17 -27.68 -27.12
N ALA A 142 -21.06 -27.31 -26.18
CA ALA A 142 -22.35 -27.96 -26.03
C ALA A 142 -23.24 -27.78 -27.27
N LEU A 143 -23.24 -26.58 -27.88
CA LEU A 143 -23.98 -26.33 -29.13
C LEU A 143 -23.41 -27.12 -30.31
N THR A 144 -22.08 -27.24 -30.43
CA THR A 144 -21.47 -28.06 -31.48
C THR A 144 -21.81 -29.53 -31.30
N HIS A 145 -21.77 -30.05 -30.07
CA HIS A 145 -22.18 -31.41 -29.77
C HIS A 145 -23.65 -31.65 -30.14
N ALA A 146 -24.56 -30.72 -29.79
CA ALA A 146 -25.97 -30.82 -30.15
C ALA A 146 -26.20 -30.78 -31.67
N ILE A 147 -25.40 -30.01 -32.42
CA ILE A 147 -25.46 -29.96 -33.89
C ILE A 147 -24.97 -31.27 -34.50
N ASP A 148 -23.87 -31.83 -34.00
CA ASP A 148 -23.32 -33.09 -34.51
C ASP A 148 -24.25 -34.27 -34.20
N GLU A 149 -24.89 -34.28 -33.03
CA GLU A 149 -25.96 -35.23 -32.69
C GLU A 149 -27.15 -35.09 -33.65
N LEU A 150 -27.59 -33.87 -33.97
CA LEU A 150 -28.64 -33.62 -34.96
C LEU A 150 -28.25 -34.08 -36.37
N ARG A 151 -26.98 -33.95 -36.75
CA ARG A 151 -26.45 -34.42 -38.04
C ARG A 151 -26.42 -35.96 -38.11
N ASN A 152 -25.95 -36.60 -37.06
CA ASN A 152 -25.86 -38.06 -36.97
C ASN A 152 -27.26 -38.72 -36.95
N THR A 153 -28.22 -38.07 -36.30
CA THR A 153 -29.63 -38.52 -36.32
C THR A 153 -30.27 -38.34 -37.70
N THR A 154 -29.98 -37.24 -38.42
CA THR A 154 -30.50 -37.03 -39.80
C THR A 154 -29.90 -37.96 -40.84
N THR A 155 -28.59 -38.28 -40.77
CA THR A 155 -27.98 -39.24 -41.69
C THR A 155 -28.50 -40.66 -41.49
N ASN A 156 -28.72 -41.08 -40.24
CA ASN A 156 -29.32 -42.38 -39.92
C ASN A 156 -30.78 -42.50 -40.38
N THR A 157 -31.57 -41.41 -40.32
CA THR A 157 -32.95 -41.43 -40.82
C THR A 157 -33.04 -41.46 -42.35
N GLN A 158 -32.10 -40.85 -43.07
CA GLN A 158 -32.06 -40.92 -44.55
C GLN A 158 -31.83 -42.34 -45.09
N HIS A 159 -31.15 -43.22 -44.36
CA HIS A 159 -30.97 -44.62 -44.78
C HIS A 159 -32.20 -45.51 -44.56
N ARG A 160 -33.20 -45.07 -43.79
CA ARG A 160 -34.40 -45.86 -43.48
C ARG A 160 -35.63 -45.48 -44.33
N ALA A 161 -35.50 -44.48 -45.19
CA ALA A 161 -36.58 -43.97 -46.04
C ALA A 161 -36.49 -44.47 -47.49
N HIS A 162 -36.38 -45.78 -47.68
CA HIS A 162 -36.92 -46.45 -48.87
C HIS A 162 -37.98 -47.42 -48.38
N VAL A 163 -39.15 -47.41 -49.02
CA VAL A 163 -40.38 -48.16 -48.70
C VAL A 163 -41.30 -47.43 -47.70
N ALA A 164 -42.23 -46.65 -48.24
CA ALA A 164 -43.67 -46.87 -48.14
C ALA A 164 -44.43 -45.57 -48.43
N ILE A 165 -45.32 -45.68 -49.41
CA ILE A 165 -46.36 -44.74 -49.80
C ILE A 165 -47.32 -44.49 -48.63
N SER A 166 -47.92 -43.29 -48.59
CA SER A 166 -49.18 -42.89 -47.90
C SER A 166 -49.02 -42.00 -46.65
N PRO A 167 -50.05 -41.27 -46.18
CA PRO A 167 -51.10 -40.47 -46.83
C PRO A 167 -50.98 -38.97 -46.47
N SER A 168 -51.88 -38.15 -47.02
CA SER A 168 -52.02 -36.69 -46.86
C SER A 168 -51.83 -36.15 -45.43
N LEU A 169 -50.83 -35.29 -45.27
CA LEU A 169 -50.48 -34.56 -44.05
C LEU A 169 -51.44 -33.37 -43.81
N PRO A 170 -51.92 -33.14 -42.57
CA PRO A 170 -52.62 -31.90 -42.20
C PRO A 170 -51.70 -30.67 -42.27
N PRO A 171 -52.26 -29.46 -42.49
CA PRO A 171 -51.49 -28.25 -42.74
C PRO A 171 -50.59 -27.88 -41.56
N PRO A 172 -49.35 -27.44 -41.81
CA PRO A 172 -48.39 -27.16 -40.75
C PRO A 172 -48.87 -25.98 -39.88
N PRO A 173 -48.68 -26.05 -38.55
CA PRO A 173 -48.95 -24.93 -37.66
C PRO A 173 -48.06 -23.75 -38.10
N GLN A 174 -48.69 -22.59 -38.28
CA GLN A 174 -48.04 -21.36 -38.73
C GLN A 174 -46.94 -20.97 -37.74
N LEU A 175 -45.70 -21.29 -38.08
CA LEU A 175 -44.52 -20.82 -37.34
C LEU A 175 -44.57 -19.29 -37.27
N PRO A 176 -44.35 -18.68 -36.09
CA PRO A 176 -44.35 -17.24 -35.92
C PRO A 176 -43.35 -16.63 -36.90
N ARG A 177 -43.86 -15.76 -37.78
CA ARG A 177 -43.11 -15.19 -38.90
C ARG A 177 -41.80 -14.56 -38.40
N LEU A 178 -40.68 -15.04 -38.95
CA LEU A 178 -39.31 -14.59 -38.67
C LEU A 178 -39.11 -13.07 -38.80
N SER A 179 -39.98 -12.38 -39.54
CA SER A 179 -39.96 -10.92 -39.70
C SER A 179 -40.07 -10.19 -38.35
N HIS A 180 -40.95 -10.65 -37.46
CA HIS A 180 -41.17 -9.95 -36.18
C HIS A 180 -39.99 -10.06 -35.21
N THR A 181 -39.21 -11.15 -35.30
CA THR A 181 -37.98 -11.31 -34.53
C THR A 181 -36.84 -10.46 -35.09
N CYS A 182 -36.75 -10.32 -36.41
CA CYS A 182 -35.78 -9.42 -37.04
C CYS A 182 -36.06 -7.95 -36.71
N ASP A 183 -37.32 -7.53 -36.74
CA ASP A 183 -37.72 -6.16 -36.43
C ASP A 183 -37.45 -5.82 -34.95
N ARG A 184 -37.76 -6.73 -34.03
CA ARG A 184 -37.44 -6.52 -32.60
C ARG A 184 -35.94 -6.51 -32.31
N LEU A 185 -35.14 -7.29 -33.03
CA LEU A 185 -33.68 -7.24 -32.92
C LEU A 185 -33.12 -5.94 -33.48
N ALA A 186 -33.66 -5.44 -34.58
CA ALA A 186 -33.30 -4.14 -35.15
C ALA A 186 -33.66 -2.99 -34.18
N ASP A 187 -34.86 -3.01 -33.60
CA ASP A 187 -35.29 -2.03 -32.58
C ASP A 187 -34.40 -2.05 -31.34
N LEU A 188 -34.01 -3.24 -30.87
CA LEU A 188 -33.09 -3.40 -29.75
C LEU A 188 -31.68 -2.86 -30.07
N HIS A 189 -31.23 -3.02 -31.31
CA HIS A 189 -29.96 -2.46 -31.79
C HIS A 189 -30.01 -0.92 -31.88
N VAL A 190 -31.13 -0.36 -32.36
CA VAL A 190 -31.33 1.10 -32.42
C VAL A 190 -31.38 1.69 -31.01
N SER A 191 -32.03 1.00 -30.06
CA SER A 191 -32.10 1.45 -28.66
C SER A 191 -30.74 1.47 -27.97
N THR A 192 -29.87 0.49 -28.23
CA THR A 192 -28.51 0.44 -27.65
C THR A 192 -27.60 1.51 -28.25
N ILE A 193 -27.74 1.83 -29.54
CA ILE A 193 -27.03 2.95 -30.18
C ILE A 193 -27.48 4.29 -29.58
N ARG A 194 -28.79 4.49 -29.34
CA ARG A 194 -29.30 5.71 -28.67
C ARG A 194 -28.78 5.84 -27.24
N LEU A 195 -28.80 4.77 -26.45
CA LEU A 195 -28.26 4.79 -25.08
C LEU A 195 -26.77 5.09 -25.03
N HIS A 196 -25.99 4.58 -25.99
CA HIS A 196 -24.56 4.92 -26.10
C HIS A 196 -24.30 6.37 -26.53
N ARG A 197 -25.24 6.97 -27.26
CA ARG A 197 -25.16 8.36 -27.71
C ARG A 197 -25.64 9.36 -26.66
N GLU A 198 -26.55 8.94 -25.77
CA GLU A 198 -27.12 9.77 -24.71
C GLU A 198 -26.42 9.61 -23.35
N ALA A 199 -25.46 8.69 -23.21
CA ALA A 199 -24.61 8.62 -22.02
C ALA A 199 -23.82 9.95 -21.86
N PRO A 200 -24.19 10.80 -20.89
CA PRO A 200 -23.82 12.21 -20.92
C PRO A 200 -22.42 12.39 -20.33
N GLY A 201 -21.43 12.51 -21.21
CA GLY A 201 -20.15 13.15 -20.90
C GLY A 201 -20.30 14.67 -20.82
N LYS A 202 -21.17 15.18 -19.94
CA LYS A 202 -21.11 16.58 -19.50
C LYS A 202 -20.15 16.63 -18.30
N THR A 203 -18.87 16.88 -18.56
CA THR A 203 -17.91 17.57 -17.67
C THR A 203 -16.55 17.65 -18.37
N SER A 204 -16.42 18.63 -19.26
CA SER A 204 -15.19 19.44 -19.37
C SER A 204 -15.48 20.60 -20.30
N ALA A 205 -15.82 21.72 -19.68
CA ALA A 205 -15.72 23.02 -20.33
C ALA A 205 -14.27 23.27 -20.73
N GLY A 206 -14.08 23.84 -21.92
CA GLY A 206 -12.85 24.52 -22.30
C GLY A 206 -11.80 23.64 -22.96
N LEU A 207 -11.82 23.61 -24.30
CA LEU A 207 -10.71 24.05 -25.15
C LEU A 207 -11.15 23.88 -26.61
N LYS A 208 -11.37 25.01 -27.30
CA LYS A 208 -11.67 25.05 -28.74
C LYS A 208 -10.39 24.70 -29.51
N PRO A 209 -10.39 23.69 -30.40
CA PRO A 209 -9.31 23.55 -31.37
C PRO A 209 -9.57 24.47 -32.55
N LYS A 210 -8.56 25.30 -32.84
CA LYS A 210 -8.47 26.24 -33.94
C LYS A 210 -8.44 25.46 -35.26
N ARG A 211 -9.37 25.79 -36.16
CA ARG A 211 -9.44 25.33 -37.55
C ARG A 211 -8.38 26.05 -38.39
N ASP A 212 -7.59 25.28 -39.13
CA ASP A 212 -6.79 25.64 -40.30
C ASP A 212 -6.36 24.28 -40.90
N ARG A 213 -6.43 23.90 -42.19
CA ARG A 213 -6.78 24.44 -43.50
C ARG A 213 -7.23 23.25 -44.40
N PRO A 214 -7.84 23.47 -45.57
CA PRO A 214 -8.24 22.43 -46.50
C PRO A 214 -7.36 22.41 -47.76
N THR A 215 -6.55 21.38 -47.98
CA THR A 215 -6.05 20.95 -49.31
C THR A 215 -5.73 19.46 -49.25
N ASP A 216 -5.83 18.77 -50.39
CA ASP A 216 -5.53 17.34 -50.63
C ASP A 216 -6.66 16.33 -50.45
N ARG A 217 -7.81 16.59 -51.10
CA ARG A 217 -8.90 15.60 -51.24
C ARG A 217 -8.96 14.88 -52.60
N ALA A 218 -7.99 15.05 -53.50
CA ALA A 218 -8.09 14.47 -54.85
C ALA A 218 -7.40 13.10 -55.02
N LEU A 219 -6.43 12.73 -54.18
CA LEU A 219 -5.69 11.46 -54.31
C LEU A 219 -6.25 10.31 -53.45
N ASP A 220 -7.18 10.59 -52.54
CA ASP A 220 -7.69 9.60 -51.57
C ASP A 220 -8.90 8.79 -52.08
N ALA A 221 -9.48 9.17 -53.23
CA ALA A 221 -10.65 8.48 -53.78
C ALA A 221 -10.29 7.16 -54.49
N LYS A 222 -9.12 7.07 -55.15
CA LYS A 222 -8.68 5.85 -55.86
C LYS A 222 -8.13 4.77 -54.91
N ASN A 223 -7.46 5.16 -53.82
CA ASN A 223 -6.97 4.20 -52.82
C ASN A 223 -8.09 3.62 -51.94
N ARG A 224 -9.21 4.33 -51.77
CA ARG A 224 -10.38 3.80 -51.06
C ARG A 224 -11.09 2.67 -51.79
N ILE A 225 -11.07 2.64 -53.13
CA ILE A 225 -11.76 1.60 -53.91
C ILE A 225 -11.02 0.26 -53.83
N ILE A 226 -9.68 0.27 -53.83
CA ILE A 226 -8.87 -0.96 -53.70
C ILE A 226 -8.97 -1.53 -52.27
N VAL A 227 -9.03 -0.66 -51.24
CA VAL A 227 -9.24 -1.10 -49.86
C VAL A 227 -10.66 -1.66 -49.65
N HIS A 228 -11.68 -1.11 -50.30
CA HIS A 228 -13.05 -1.61 -50.16
C HIS A 228 -13.26 -3.00 -50.80
N LEU A 229 -12.56 -3.29 -51.91
CA LEU A 229 -12.62 -4.60 -52.57
C LEU A 229 -11.87 -5.69 -51.79
N PHE A 230 -10.79 -5.35 -51.07
CA PHE A 230 -10.08 -6.31 -50.21
C PHE A 230 -10.75 -6.54 -48.85
N LEU A 231 -11.49 -5.56 -48.32
CA LEU A 231 -12.18 -5.64 -47.02
C LEU A 231 -13.52 -6.38 -47.05
N HIS A 232 -13.97 -6.89 -48.20
CA HIS A 232 -15.24 -7.62 -48.29
C HIS A 232 -15.08 -9.14 -48.44
N SER A 233 -13.85 -9.66 -48.37
CA SER A 233 -13.66 -11.11 -48.21
C SER A 233 -13.76 -11.48 -46.72
N PRO A 234 -14.83 -12.15 -46.26
CA PRO A 234 -15.08 -12.39 -44.84
C PRO A 234 -14.02 -13.30 -44.18
N ARG A 235 -13.25 -14.05 -44.99
CA ARG A 235 -12.20 -14.95 -44.50
C ARG A 235 -10.87 -14.23 -44.19
N PHE A 236 -10.49 -13.22 -44.97
CA PHE A 236 -9.23 -12.47 -44.74
C PHE A 236 -9.32 -11.52 -43.54
N ASN A 237 -10.51 -10.96 -43.28
CA ASN A 237 -10.74 -10.09 -42.12
C ASN A 237 -10.66 -10.84 -40.79
N LEU A 238 -10.95 -12.14 -40.76
CA LEU A 238 -10.95 -12.91 -39.52
C LEU A 238 -9.53 -13.17 -39.01
N THR A 239 -8.62 -13.58 -39.90
CA THR A 239 -7.22 -13.90 -39.55
C THR A 239 -6.44 -12.64 -39.18
N PHE A 240 -6.65 -11.52 -39.89
CA PHE A 240 -6.02 -10.24 -39.55
C PHE A 240 -6.53 -9.70 -38.20
N ARG A 241 -7.84 -9.79 -37.93
CA ARG A 241 -8.40 -9.43 -36.62
C ARG A 241 -7.93 -10.36 -35.51
N GLN A 242 -7.76 -11.66 -35.77
CA GLN A 242 -7.21 -12.60 -34.80
C GLN A 242 -5.74 -12.28 -34.49
N ARG A 243 -4.92 -12.00 -35.51
CA ARG A 243 -3.52 -11.56 -35.29
C ARG A 243 -3.45 -10.27 -34.50
N ALA A 244 -4.20 -9.24 -34.89
CA ALA A 244 -4.22 -7.97 -34.14
C ALA A 244 -4.65 -8.16 -32.68
N LYS A 245 -5.62 -9.04 -32.41
CA LYS A 245 -6.01 -9.39 -31.04
C LYS A 245 -4.94 -10.20 -30.31
N SER A 246 -4.28 -11.13 -30.98
CA SER A 246 -3.16 -11.92 -30.44
C SER A 246 -2.00 -11.01 -30.05
N ASP A 247 -1.63 -10.06 -30.92
CA ASP A 247 -0.56 -9.10 -30.66
C ASP A 247 -0.92 -8.17 -29.49
N GLN A 248 -2.18 -7.74 -29.40
CA GLN A 248 -2.68 -6.95 -28.28
C GLN A 248 -2.66 -7.75 -26.96
N PHE A 249 -2.98 -9.03 -27.01
CA PHE A 249 -2.91 -9.93 -25.86
C PHE A 249 -1.46 -10.15 -25.42
N GLN A 250 -0.56 -10.40 -26.38
CA GLN A 250 0.87 -10.56 -26.12
C GLN A 250 1.49 -9.29 -25.52
N LEU A 251 1.10 -8.10 -26.01
CA LEU A 251 1.52 -6.82 -25.43
C LEU A 251 1.04 -6.68 -23.98
N LEU A 252 -0.21 -7.06 -23.69
CA LEU A 252 -0.76 -7.04 -22.33
C LEU A 252 0.00 -8.00 -21.41
N VAL A 253 0.29 -9.23 -21.87
CA VAL A 253 1.07 -10.23 -21.12
C VAL A 253 2.49 -9.73 -20.83
N ASN A 254 3.16 -9.15 -21.83
CA ASN A 254 4.50 -8.58 -21.64
C ASN A 254 4.48 -7.41 -20.64
N ARG A 255 3.44 -6.57 -20.71
CA ARG A 255 3.27 -5.44 -19.79
C ARG A 255 2.96 -5.89 -18.36
N THR A 256 2.15 -6.93 -18.17
CA THR A 256 1.87 -7.48 -16.84
C THR A 256 3.11 -8.17 -16.26
N ALA A 257 3.86 -8.92 -17.06
CA ALA A 257 5.14 -9.51 -16.65
C ALA A 257 6.16 -8.45 -16.21
N ALA A 258 6.35 -7.38 -17.00
CA ALA A 258 7.22 -6.27 -16.64
C ALA A 258 6.76 -5.56 -15.35
N LEU A 259 5.45 -5.37 -15.17
CA LEU A 259 4.90 -4.77 -13.96
C LEU A 259 5.07 -5.66 -12.72
N ASN A 260 4.98 -6.99 -12.86
CA ASN A 260 5.24 -7.93 -11.77
C ASN A 260 6.71 -7.87 -11.35
N LEU A 261 7.63 -7.93 -12.30
CA LEU A 261 9.07 -7.88 -12.03
C LEU A 261 9.48 -6.54 -11.38
N ALA A 262 8.87 -5.43 -11.81
CA ALA A 262 9.06 -4.12 -11.16
C ALA A 262 8.48 -4.08 -9.73
N CYS A 263 7.35 -4.74 -9.49
CA CYS A 263 6.75 -4.89 -8.16
C CYS A 263 7.63 -5.74 -7.24
N GLU A 264 8.15 -6.86 -7.70
CA GLU A 264 9.07 -7.74 -6.95
C GLU A 264 10.35 -7.01 -6.56
N ARG A 265 11.01 -6.32 -7.49
CA ARG A 265 12.20 -5.50 -7.18
C ARG A 265 11.91 -4.42 -6.14
N ARG A 266 10.74 -3.78 -6.21
CA ARG A 266 10.34 -2.79 -5.21
C ARG A 266 10.04 -3.40 -3.85
N LEU A 267 9.38 -4.55 -3.79
CA LEU A 267 9.14 -5.26 -2.53
C LEU A 267 10.45 -5.71 -1.89
N ALA A 268 11.40 -6.20 -2.68
CA ALA A 268 12.74 -6.53 -2.22
C ALA A 268 13.46 -5.29 -1.62
N SER A 269 13.41 -4.15 -2.32
CA SER A 269 13.99 -2.90 -1.83
C SER A 269 13.32 -2.35 -0.56
N ILE A 270 11.99 -2.50 -0.43
CA ILE A 270 11.29 -2.14 0.80
C ILE A 270 11.72 -3.07 1.94
N SER A 271 11.82 -4.37 1.69
CA SER A 271 12.27 -5.34 2.69
C SER A 271 13.65 -4.98 3.25
N THR A 272 14.63 -4.72 2.37
CA THR A 272 15.99 -4.31 2.79
C THR A 272 16.02 -2.97 3.50
N SER A 273 15.17 -2.02 3.09
CA SER A 273 15.08 -0.72 3.79
C SER A 273 14.44 -0.88 5.17
N THR A 274 13.43 -1.73 5.31
CA THR A 274 12.78 -1.99 6.61
C THR A 274 13.68 -2.74 7.58
N SER A 275 14.55 -3.64 7.11
CA SER A 275 15.54 -4.28 7.96
C SER A 275 16.58 -3.27 8.46
N ALA A 276 17.08 -2.39 7.60
CA ALA A 276 17.99 -1.32 8.00
C ALA A 276 17.36 -0.34 9.01
N LEU A 277 16.10 0.04 8.81
CA LEU A 277 15.35 0.88 9.75
C LEU A 277 15.10 0.19 11.10
N ARG A 278 14.81 -1.11 11.10
CA ARG A 278 14.69 -1.85 12.36
C ARG A 278 16.01 -1.85 13.12
N GLN A 279 17.12 -2.06 12.42
CA GLN A 279 18.45 -2.07 13.01
C GLN A 279 18.80 -0.72 13.66
N SER A 280 18.54 0.39 12.97
CA SER A 280 18.77 1.73 13.55
C SER A 280 17.82 2.07 14.71
N VAL A 281 16.58 1.58 14.70
CA VAL A 281 15.67 1.71 15.83
C VAL A 281 16.15 0.91 17.04
N PHE A 282 16.69 -0.30 16.84
CA PHE A 282 17.30 -1.08 17.91
C PHE A 282 18.53 -0.37 18.51
N GLU A 283 19.42 0.16 17.66
CA GLU A 283 20.57 0.95 18.11
C GLU A 283 20.16 2.19 18.93
N LEU A 284 19.10 2.88 18.51
CA LEU A 284 18.55 4.02 19.26
C LEU A 284 17.92 3.59 20.58
N GLN A 285 17.23 2.45 20.62
CA GLN A 285 16.57 1.93 21.81
C GLN A 285 17.58 1.52 22.89
N ASP A 286 18.74 1.00 22.48
CA ASP A 286 19.86 0.71 23.39
C ASP A 286 20.51 1.98 23.97
N CYS A 287 20.39 3.12 23.28
CA CYS A 287 20.88 4.41 23.76
C CYS A 287 19.94 5.09 24.79
N VAL A 288 18.65 4.72 24.83
CA VAL A 288 17.65 5.28 25.75
C VAL A 288 18.02 5.14 27.23
N PRO A 289 18.45 3.98 27.76
CA PRO A 289 18.83 3.86 29.17
C PRO A 289 20.06 4.70 29.54
N ALA A 290 21.03 4.84 28.62
CA ALA A 290 22.18 5.72 28.82
C ALA A 290 21.73 7.19 28.91
N LEU A 291 20.82 7.62 28.03
CA LEU A 291 20.26 8.97 28.05
C LEU A 291 19.47 9.23 29.35
N LYS A 292 18.70 8.24 29.81
CA LYS A 292 17.94 8.30 31.07
C LYS A 292 18.85 8.52 32.28
N GLY A 293 19.96 7.79 32.36
CA GLY A 293 20.96 7.98 33.42
C GLY A 293 21.57 9.39 33.43
N HIS A 294 21.85 9.98 32.27
CA HIS A 294 22.34 11.36 32.19
C HIS A 294 21.30 12.39 32.66
N VAL A 295 20.01 12.17 32.34
CA VAL A 295 18.92 13.02 32.81
C VAL A 295 18.75 12.92 34.33
N ASP A 296 18.87 11.71 34.89
CA ASP A 296 18.76 11.49 36.34
C ASP A 296 19.94 12.13 37.10
N ILE A 297 21.16 12.06 36.56
CA ILE A 297 22.33 12.77 37.12
C ILE A 297 22.09 14.29 37.12
N LEU A 298 21.64 14.85 36.00
CA LEU A 298 21.34 16.28 35.91
C LEU A 298 20.23 16.68 36.90
N ARG A 299 19.22 15.84 37.07
CA ARG A 299 18.15 16.06 38.05
C ARG A 299 18.67 16.03 39.48
N GLY A 300 19.57 15.10 39.80
CA GLY A 300 20.25 15.03 41.10
C GLY A 300 21.08 16.29 41.38
N LEU A 301 21.86 16.77 40.41
CA LEU A 301 22.65 18.00 40.55
C LEU A 301 21.77 19.25 40.77
N ILE A 302 20.63 19.34 40.07
CA ILE A 302 19.68 20.45 40.24
C ILE A 302 19.04 20.40 41.63
N LEU A 303 18.66 19.21 42.12
CA LEU A 303 18.07 19.05 43.44
C LEU A 303 19.08 19.33 44.56
N ALA A 304 20.32 18.86 44.42
CA ALA A 304 21.40 19.16 45.37
C ALA A 304 21.69 20.67 45.45
N ALA A 305 21.76 21.36 44.31
CA ALA A 305 21.94 22.81 44.25
C ALA A 305 20.76 23.61 44.84
N ARG A 306 19.58 22.98 44.96
CA ARG A 306 18.38 23.60 45.55
C ARG A 306 18.32 23.38 47.07
N ALA A 307 18.79 22.23 47.55
CA ALA A 307 18.89 21.94 48.99
C ALA A 307 19.89 22.86 49.70
N THR A 308 20.93 23.31 49.01
CA THR A 308 21.94 24.24 49.56
C THR A 308 21.51 25.70 49.55
N ARG A 309 20.28 26.04 49.15
CA ARG A 309 19.80 27.43 48.98
C ARG A 309 18.78 27.89 50.03
N GLN A 310 18.62 27.16 51.11
CA GLN A 310 17.61 27.45 52.14
C GLN A 310 18.14 28.36 53.25
N ASP A 311 18.91 29.39 52.88
CA ASP A 311 19.35 30.45 53.78
C ASP A 311 19.12 31.81 53.09
N ASP A 312 18.05 32.49 53.51
CA ASP A 312 17.45 33.63 52.79
C ASP A 312 18.33 34.90 52.78
N GLY A 313 19.50 34.87 53.44
CA GLY A 313 20.50 35.94 53.39
C GLY A 313 21.41 35.94 52.16
N GLU A 314 21.49 34.84 51.40
CA GLU A 314 22.47 34.69 50.31
C GLU A 314 21.97 35.12 48.91
N VAL A 315 20.75 35.67 48.79
CA VAL A 315 20.18 35.99 47.46
C VAL A 315 20.94 37.11 46.74
N GLU A 316 21.38 38.15 47.47
CA GLU A 316 22.22 39.22 46.90
C GLU A 316 23.64 38.73 46.59
N SER A 317 24.23 37.94 47.49
CA SER A 317 25.53 37.28 47.29
C SER A 317 25.51 36.33 46.09
N PHE A 318 24.40 35.63 45.85
CA PHE A 318 24.23 34.76 44.68
C PHE A 318 24.10 35.57 43.39
N ALA A 319 23.31 36.66 43.39
CA ALA A 319 23.19 37.52 42.22
C ALA A 319 24.54 38.14 41.82
N VAL A 320 25.33 38.60 42.79
CA VAL A 320 26.70 39.11 42.57
C VAL A 320 27.62 38.01 42.07
N ARG A 321 27.61 36.82 42.67
CA ARG A 321 28.42 35.66 42.22
C ARG A 321 28.05 35.22 40.80
N VAL A 322 26.78 35.25 40.42
CA VAL A 322 26.33 34.95 39.05
C VAL A 322 26.72 36.05 38.08
N ALA A 323 26.60 37.33 38.46
CA ALA A 323 27.06 38.46 37.65
C ALA A 323 28.56 38.35 37.35
N GLN A 324 29.37 38.07 38.38
CA GLN A 324 30.81 37.85 38.27
C GLN A 324 31.14 36.63 37.41
N ALA A 325 30.48 35.49 37.64
CA ALA A 325 30.72 34.26 36.89
C ALA A 325 30.32 34.36 35.41
N CYS A 326 29.35 35.22 35.08
CA CYS A 326 28.88 35.47 33.72
C CYS A 326 29.47 36.74 33.08
N HIS A 327 30.38 37.45 33.76
CA HIS A 327 30.99 38.71 33.31
C HIS A 327 29.97 39.78 32.86
N LEU A 328 28.87 39.88 33.59
CA LEU A 328 27.82 40.85 33.29
C LEU A 328 28.22 42.23 33.85
N PRO A 329 28.01 43.34 33.11
CA PRO A 329 28.32 44.66 33.62
C PRO A 329 27.55 44.93 34.91
N GLU A 330 28.19 45.57 35.90
CA GLU A 330 27.65 45.78 37.27
C GLU A 330 26.29 46.50 37.29
N THR A 331 25.96 47.23 36.24
CA THR A 331 24.67 47.93 36.06
C THR A 331 23.54 47.02 35.55
N SER A 332 23.84 45.77 35.21
CA SER A 332 22.85 44.82 34.70
C SER A 332 21.96 44.35 35.83
N ASN A 333 20.65 44.54 35.70
CA ASN A 333 19.69 44.04 36.68
C ASN A 333 19.63 42.49 36.58
N VAL A 334 20.53 41.82 37.29
CA VAL A 334 20.72 40.36 37.30
C VAL A 334 19.41 39.66 37.65
N ARG A 335 18.60 40.27 38.52
CA ARG A 335 17.29 39.74 38.90
C ARG A 335 16.33 39.70 37.72
N ALA A 336 16.24 40.77 36.93
CA ALA A 336 15.42 40.81 35.73
C ALA A 336 15.88 39.78 34.68
N MET A 337 17.19 39.60 34.51
CA MET A 337 17.70 38.55 33.60
C MET A 337 17.45 37.15 34.12
N LEU A 338 17.59 36.90 35.43
CA LEU A 338 17.27 35.59 36.01
C LEU A 338 15.78 35.27 35.87
N GLU A 339 14.91 36.28 36.02
CA GLU A 339 13.48 36.14 35.73
C GLU A 339 13.21 35.87 34.25
N ASP A 340 13.93 36.50 33.33
CA ASP A 340 13.79 36.22 31.90
C ASP A 340 14.33 34.85 31.51
N VAL A 341 15.45 34.41 32.10
CA VAL A 341 15.97 33.05 31.95
C VAL A 341 14.97 32.05 32.52
N ASP A 342 14.40 32.29 33.70
CA ASP A 342 13.35 31.44 34.28
C ASP A 342 12.09 31.42 33.41
N ARG A 343 11.67 32.55 32.82
CA ARG A 343 10.57 32.60 31.84
C ARG A 343 10.88 31.80 30.59
N VAL A 344 12.11 31.90 30.06
CA VAL A 344 12.52 31.15 28.87
C VAL A 344 12.62 29.66 29.18
N VAL A 345 13.16 29.28 30.34
CA VAL A 345 13.24 27.89 30.81
C VAL A 345 11.84 27.34 31.07
N LYS A 346 10.94 28.09 31.72
CA LYS A 346 9.53 27.69 31.90
C LYS A 346 8.79 27.60 30.58
N ARG A 347 9.03 28.49 29.61
CA ARG A 347 8.45 28.42 28.26
C ARG A 347 8.98 27.23 27.48
N THR A 348 10.29 26.96 27.51
CA THR A 348 10.88 25.81 26.81
C THR A 348 10.53 24.50 27.48
N HIS A 349 10.48 24.46 28.82
CA HIS A 349 9.96 23.34 29.58
C HIS A 349 8.49 23.11 29.25
N ARG A 350 7.61 24.14 29.29
CA ARG A 350 6.22 24.02 28.80
C ARG A 350 6.14 23.54 27.36
N ARG A 351 6.98 24.03 26.44
CA ARG A 351 7.00 23.57 25.04
C ARG A 351 7.50 22.13 24.88
N ARG A 352 8.38 21.64 25.76
CA ARG A 352 8.89 20.25 25.76
C ARG A 352 7.99 19.29 26.54
N THR A 353 7.34 19.75 27.60
CA THR A 353 6.35 18.97 28.34
C THR A 353 4.98 19.04 27.70
N LEU A 354 4.64 20.02 26.85
CA LEU A 354 3.41 19.99 26.06
C LEU A 354 3.28 18.74 25.15
N PRO A 355 4.33 18.23 24.49
CA PRO A 355 4.26 16.96 23.78
C PRO A 355 4.49 15.72 24.68
N ALA A 356 5.05 15.87 25.89
CA ALA A 356 5.32 14.73 26.80
C ALA A 356 4.24 14.54 27.89
N GLN A 357 3.52 15.60 28.26
CA GLN A 357 2.33 15.65 29.12
C GLN A 357 1.06 15.92 28.31
N GLY A 358 1.17 16.37 27.07
CA GLY A 358 0.22 15.92 26.07
C GLY A 358 0.35 14.40 26.04
N ARG A 359 -0.61 13.59 26.49
CA ARG A 359 -1.94 13.63 25.90
C ARG A 359 -1.86 14.43 24.59
N LEU A 360 -1.15 13.86 23.61
CA LEU A 360 -1.77 13.69 22.30
C LEU A 360 -3.24 13.51 22.66
N LEU A 361 -4.08 14.51 22.41
CA LEU A 361 -5.52 14.31 22.49
C LEU A 361 -5.69 13.01 21.71
N ALA A 362 -5.93 11.92 22.44
CA ALA A 362 -6.20 10.64 21.82
C ALA A 362 -7.30 11.02 20.84
N PRO A 363 -7.05 10.90 19.52
CA PRO A 363 -7.71 11.65 18.47
C PRO A 363 -9.15 11.84 18.87
N GLU A 364 -9.46 13.07 19.31
CA GLU A 364 -10.60 13.43 20.16
C GLU A 364 -11.65 12.33 20.13
N ALA A 365 -11.61 11.43 21.14
CA ALA A 365 -12.16 10.08 21.07
C ALA A 365 -13.28 10.03 20.04
N VAL A 366 -12.95 9.58 18.81
CA VAL A 366 -13.82 9.69 17.63
C VAL A 366 -15.23 9.41 18.13
N PRO A 367 -16.14 10.40 18.11
CA PRO A 367 -17.36 10.33 18.88
C PRO A 367 -17.99 8.98 18.59
N THR A 368 -18.34 8.21 19.61
CA THR A 368 -18.79 6.82 19.44
C THR A 368 -19.91 6.71 18.41
N SER A 369 -20.71 7.78 18.25
CA SER A 369 -21.68 7.97 17.17
C SER A 369 -21.12 7.89 15.75
N LEU A 370 -19.89 8.35 15.50
CA LEU A 370 -19.22 8.30 14.20
C LEU A 370 -18.68 6.90 13.89
N ILE A 371 -18.21 6.18 14.93
CA ILE A 371 -17.84 4.76 14.82
C ILE A 371 -19.10 3.92 14.59
N ASP A 372 -20.17 4.19 15.32
CA ASP A 372 -21.44 3.48 15.19
C ASP A 372 -22.13 3.75 13.85
N THR A 373 -22.07 4.98 13.33
CA THR A 373 -22.58 5.29 11.98
C THR A 373 -21.72 4.63 10.91
N HIS A 374 -20.40 4.60 11.05
CA HIS A 374 -19.54 3.84 10.12
C HIS A 374 -19.83 2.33 10.18
N ARG A 375 -20.02 1.78 11.38
CA ARG A 375 -20.35 0.36 11.57
C ARG A 375 -21.73 0.02 10.98
N ARG A 376 -22.74 0.87 11.20
CA ARG A 376 -24.08 0.72 10.59
C ARG A 376 -24.02 0.82 9.07
N THR A 377 -23.35 1.83 8.52
CA THR A 377 -23.24 2.00 7.06
C THR A 377 -22.46 0.85 6.41
N SER A 378 -21.40 0.36 7.06
CA SER A 378 -20.66 -0.83 6.63
C SER A 378 -21.53 -2.10 6.69
N GLN A 379 -22.29 -2.29 7.77
CA GLN A 379 -23.21 -3.41 7.92
C GLN A 379 -24.36 -3.35 6.89
N GLU A 380 -24.91 -2.17 6.62
CA GLU A 380 -25.90 -1.96 5.56
C GLU A 380 -25.33 -2.23 4.17
N ALA A 381 -24.08 -1.83 3.91
CA ALA A 381 -23.42 -2.14 2.65
C ALA A 381 -23.23 -3.67 2.49
N HIS A 382 -22.87 -4.37 3.57
CA HIS A 382 -22.78 -5.83 3.58
C HIS A 382 -24.14 -6.52 3.42
N THR A 383 -25.21 -6.05 4.06
CA THR A 383 -26.56 -6.60 3.86
C THR A 383 -27.04 -6.36 2.42
N ARG A 384 -26.81 -5.18 1.85
CA ARG A 384 -27.14 -4.91 0.42
C ARG A 384 -26.33 -5.80 -0.52
N ALA A 385 -25.03 -5.99 -0.26
CA ALA A 385 -24.17 -6.86 -1.07
C ALA A 385 -24.60 -8.33 -1.01
N THR A 386 -24.96 -8.82 0.17
CA THR A 386 -25.46 -10.20 0.35
C THR A 386 -26.82 -10.40 -0.32
N VAL A 387 -27.76 -9.45 -0.19
CA VAL A 387 -29.05 -9.49 -0.91
C VAL A 387 -28.87 -9.46 -2.43
N LEU A 388 -27.91 -8.67 -2.94
CA LEU A 388 -27.61 -8.65 -4.37
C LEU A 388 -26.98 -9.96 -4.84
N LEU A 389 -26.11 -10.57 -4.03
CA LEU A 389 -25.51 -11.87 -4.32
C LEU A 389 -26.56 -12.98 -4.33
N THR A 390 -27.42 -13.05 -3.30
CA THR A 390 -28.51 -14.04 -3.26
C THR A 390 -29.48 -13.87 -4.41
N ARG A 391 -29.82 -12.63 -4.79
CA ARG A 391 -30.65 -12.38 -5.98
C ARG A 391 -29.96 -12.80 -7.28
N LYS A 392 -28.64 -12.66 -7.38
CA LYS A 392 -27.88 -13.12 -8.55
C LYS A 392 -27.80 -14.64 -8.60
N THR A 393 -27.63 -15.32 -7.47
CA THR A 393 -27.60 -16.79 -7.42
C THR A 393 -28.97 -17.39 -7.71
N THR A 394 -30.06 -16.83 -7.17
CA THR A 394 -31.42 -17.29 -7.51
C THR A 394 -31.75 -17.05 -8.97
N LYS A 395 -31.37 -15.91 -9.54
CA LYS A 395 -31.55 -15.64 -10.98
C LYS A 395 -30.70 -16.58 -11.85
N ALA A 396 -29.49 -16.93 -11.43
CA ALA A 396 -28.67 -17.93 -12.11
C ALA A 396 -29.32 -19.32 -12.04
N GLY A 397 -29.88 -19.70 -10.88
CA GLY A 397 -30.64 -20.95 -10.71
C GLY A 397 -31.87 -21.02 -11.60
N ALA A 398 -32.68 -19.96 -11.66
CA ALA A 398 -33.81 -19.89 -12.59
C ALA A 398 -33.37 -19.99 -14.06
N GLY A 399 -32.21 -19.41 -14.40
CA GLY A 399 -31.62 -19.57 -15.73
C GLY A 399 -31.19 -21.01 -16.06
N LEU A 400 -30.77 -21.79 -15.06
CA LEU A 400 -30.46 -23.21 -15.23
C LEU A 400 -31.72 -24.05 -15.45
N VAL A 401 -32.81 -23.76 -14.71
CA VAL A 401 -34.10 -24.42 -14.91
C VAL A 401 -34.63 -24.16 -16.31
N LEU A 402 -34.62 -22.89 -16.75
CA LEU A 402 -35.03 -22.53 -18.12
C LEU A 402 -34.17 -23.22 -19.18
N ALA A 403 -32.86 -23.37 -18.95
CA ALA A 403 -32.00 -24.10 -19.87
C ALA A 403 -32.40 -25.58 -19.96
N SER A 404 -32.68 -26.22 -18.82
CA SER A 404 -33.17 -27.61 -18.76
C SER A 404 -34.54 -27.78 -19.42
N GLU A 405 -35.45 -26.82 -19.26
CA GLU A 405 -36.78 -26.85 -19.91
C GLU A 405 -36.65 -26.70 -21.43
N VAL A 406 -35.75 -25.83 -21.91
CA VAL A 406 -35.47 -25.71 -23.35
C VAL A 406 -34.86 -27.00 -23.89
N GLU A 407 -33.94 -27.63 -23.16
CA GLU A 407 -33.37 -28.93 -23.53
C GLU A 407 -34.45 -30.02 -23.58
N GLN A 408 -35.36 -30.06 -22.61
CA GLN A 408 -36.49 -30.99 -22.60
C GLN A 408 -37.43 -30.74 -23.78
N LEU A 409 -37.80 -29.48 -24.04
CA LEU A 409 -38.67 -29.10 -25.14
C LEU A 409 -38.05 -29.48 -26.49
N VAL A 410 -36.73 -29.25 -26.65
CA VAL A 410 -35.98 -29.71 -27.82
C VAL A 410 -36.04 -31.23 -27.95
N GLY A 411 -35.90 -31.97 -26.85
CA GLY A 411 -36.04 -33.43 -26.82
C GLY A 411 -37.45 -33.93 -27.15
N GLU A 412 -38.50 -33.23 -26.73
CA GLU A 412 -39.89 -33.53 -27.09
C GLU A 412 -40.18 -33.23 -28.56
N VAL A 413 -39.71 -32.10 -29.07
CA VAL A 413 -39.80 -31.76 -30.50
C VAL A 413 -39.09 -32.82 -31.34
N ARG A 414 -37.90 -33.29 -30.92
CA ARG A 414 -37.21 -34.41 -31.59
C ARG A 414 -38.09 -35.67 -31.64
N ARG A 415 -38.71 -36.05 -30.52
CA ARG A 415 -39.64 -37.20 -30.45
C ARG A 415 -40.84 -37.05 -31.37
N VAL A 416 -41.48 -35.88 -31.43
CA VAL A 416 -42.65 -35.61 -32.29
C VAL A 416 -42.30 -35.66 -33.78
N VAL A 417 -41.12 -35.19 -34.15
CA VAL A 417 -40.66 -35.20 -35.55
C VAL A 417 -40.16 -36.60 -35.97
N GLY A 418 -40.16 -37.59 -35.06
CA GLY A 418 -39.65 -38.93 -35.34
C GLY A 418 -38.13 -38.98 -35.45
N ILE A 419 -37.45 -37.97 -34.90
CA ILE A 419 -35.99 -37.92 -34.78
C ILE A 419 -35.65 -38.65 -33.46
N GLN A 420 -35.52 -39.97 -33.54
CA GLN A 420 -35.00 -40.79 -32.44
C GLN A 420 -33.48 -40.73 -32.36
#